data_AF-A0A016TRS3-F1
#
_entry.id   AF-A0A016TRS3-F1
#
_cell.length_a   1.000
_cell.length_b   1.000
_cell.length_c   1.000
_cell.angle_alpha   90.00
_cell.angle_beta   90.00
_cell.angle_gamma   90.00
#
_symmetry.space_group_name_H-M   'P 1'
#
loop_
_entity.id
_entity.type
_entity.pdbx_description
1 polymer ?
#
loop_
_entity_poly.entity_id
_entity_poly.type
_entity_poly.pdbx_seq_one_letter_code
_entity_poly.pdbx_strand_id
1 'polypeptide(L)'
;MNDLASELGRRKRAGWGADESIEGVMKKTKNTRLRAQLFKTTVFPALTYASEIWALHKQDENTVSVVERSIESVMLGVNILT
;
A
#
# COMPACT_ATOMS: atom_id res chain seq x y z
N MET A 1 -17.12 -18.77 12.42
CA MET A 1 -16.46 -17.60 13.04
C MET A 1 -14.94 -17.53 12.76
N ASN A 2 -14.22 -18.64 12.53
CA ASN A 2 -12.78 -18.61 12.21
C ASN A 2 -12.41 -18.36 10.73
N ASP A 3 -13.40 -18.36 9.84
CA ASP A 3 -13.21 -18.26 8.39
C ASP A 3 -12.82 -16.85 7.95
N LEU A 4 -13.49 -15.84 8.50
CA LEU A 4 -13.27 -14.42 8.17
C LEU A 4 -11.86 -13.93 8.55
N ALA A 5 -11.36 -14.33 9.73
CA ALA A 5 -10.02 -13.97 10.19
C ALA A 5 -8.92 -14.63 9.32
N SER A 6 -9.15 -15.88 8.91
CA SER A 6 -8.24 -16.58 7.99
C SER A 6 -8.24 -15.96 6.59
N GLU A 7 -9.41 -15.61 6.07
CA GLU A 7 -9.57 -14.98 4.76
C GLU A 7 -8.95 -13.57 4.73
N LEU A 8 -9.14 -12.77 5.79
CA LEU A 8 -8.48 -11.49 5.95
C LEU A 8 -6.95 -11.64 5.99
N GLY A 9 -6.44 -12.66 6.70
CA GLY A 9 -5.03 -12.99 6.73
C GLY A 9 -4.47 -13.39 5.35
N ARG A 10 -5.24 -14.11 4.52
CA ARG A 10 -4.85 -14.43 3.13
C ARG A 10 -4.82 -13.19 2.26
N ARG A 11 -5.83 -12.33 2.35
CA ARG A 11 -5.91 -11.08 1.57
C ARG A 11 -4.81 -10.10 1.95
N LYS A 12 -4.48 -9.99 3.23
CA LYS A 12 -3.37 -9.15 3.70
C LYS A 12 -2.03 -9.60 3.13
N ARG A 13 -1.77 -10.92 3.10
CA ARG A 13 -0.56 -11.48 2.46
C ARG A 13 -0.52 -11.26 0.95
N ALA A 14 -1.65 -11.44 0.27
CA ALA A 14 -1.75 -11.18 -1.17
C ALA A 14 -1.54 -9.69 -1.50
N GLY A 15 -2.10 -8.79 -0.69
CA GLY A 15 -1.88 -7.35 -0.81
C GLY A 15 -0.42 -6.96 -0.61
N TRP A 16 0.24 -7.52 0.40
CA TRP A 16 1.65 -7.26 0.67
C TRP A 16 2.58 -7.72 -0.47
N GLY A 17 2.34 -8.92 -1.02
CA GLY A 17 3.14 -9.40 -2.17
C GLY A 17 2.94 -8.57 -3.44
N ALA A 18 1.74 -8.02 -3.65
CA ALA A 18 1.49 -7.10 -4.76
C ALA A 18 2.21 -5.76 -4.57
N ASP A 19 2.23 -5.24 -3.34
CA ASP A 19 2.92 -4.00 -2.99
C ASP A 19 4.44 -4.11 -3.22
N GLU A 20 5.06 -5.20 -2.79
CA GLU A 20 6.50 -5.46 -3.02
C GLU A 20 6.86 -5.54 -4.51
N SER A 21 5.99 -6.16 -5.33
CA SER A 21 6.16 -6.20 -6.78
C SER A 21 6.05 -4.80 -7.41
N ILE A 22 5.11 -3.98 -6.94
CA ILE A 22 4.93 -2.60 -7.41
C ILE A 22 6.13 -1.73 -7.01
N GLU A 23 6.61 -1.87 -5.78
CA GLU A 23 7.81 -1.19 -5.28
C GLU A 23 9.04 -1.54 -6.14
N GLY A 24 9.20 -2.82 -6.51
CA GLY A 24 10.25 -3.28 -7.41
C GLY A 24 10.18 -2.63 -8.81
N VAL A 25 8.97 -2.46 -9.36
CA VAL A 25 8.75 -1.78 -10.65
C VAL A 25 9.04 -0.28 -10.52
N MET A 26 8.61 0.35 -9.42
CA MET A 26 8.88 1.76 -9.16
C MET A 26 10.37 2.04 -8.97
N LYS A 27 11.11 1.18 -8.25
CA LYS A 27 12.57 1.30 -8.06
C LYS A 27 13.35 1.17 -9.38
N LYS A 28 12.91 0.31 -10.30
CA LYS A 28 13.53 0.14 -11.63
C LYS A 28 13.20 1.26 -12.60
N THR A 29 12.06 1.92 -12.43
CA THR A 29 11.61 3.00 -13.32
C THR A 29 12.36 4.29 -13.01
N LYS A 30 13.39 4.64 -13.81
CA LYS A 30 14.16 5.89 -13.62
C LYS A 30 13.37 7.17 -13.91
N ASN A 31 12.23 7.06 -14.60
CA ASN A 31 11.43 8.21 -14.99
C ASN A 31 10.42 8.59 -13.89
N THR A 32 10.67 9.71 -13.22
CA THR A 32 9.85 10.25 -12.12
C THR A 32 8.43 10.57 -12.54
N ARG A 33 8.21 11.02 -13.79
CA ARG A 33 6.86 11.32 -14.31
C ARG A 33 6.03 10.06 -14.50
N LEU A 34 6.63 8.98 -15.01
CA LEU A 34 5.97 7.68 -15.15
C LEU A 34 5.66 7.05 -13.80
N ARG A 35 6.56 7.17 -12.80
CA ARG A 35 6.29 6.71 -11.43
C ARG A 35 5.10 7.46 -10.80
N ALA A 36 5.05 8.78 -10.95
CA ALA A 36 3.94 9.59 -10.44
C ALA A 36 2.61 9.25 -11.12
N GLN A 37 2.61 8.96 -12.43
CA GLN A 37 1.41 8.56 -13.16
C GLN A 37 0.92 7.16 -12.76
N LEU A 38 1.83 6.20 -12.65
CA LEU A 38 1.51 4.83 -12.23
C LEU A 38 0.89 4.81 -10.82
N PHE A 39 1.45 5.62 -9.93
CA PHE A 39 0.91 5.79 -8.58
C PHE A 39 -0.51 6.34 -8.58
N LYS A 40 -0.75 7.48 -9.26
CA LYS A 40 -2.07 8.13 -9.30
C LYS A 40 -3.16 7.25 -9.91
N THR A 41 -2.79 6.40 -10.88
CA THR A 41 -3.75 5.58 -11.64
C THR A 41 -4.02 4.22 -11.02
N THR A 42 -3.06 3.65 -10.29
CA THR A 42 -3.14 2.26 -9.81
C THR A 42 -3.04 2.15 -8.30
N VAL A 43 -2.04 2.78 -7.69
CA VAL A 43 -1.77 2.65 -6.25
C VAL A 43 -2.73 3.49 -5.43
N PHE A 44 -2.97 4.73 -5.83
CA PHE A 44 -3.85 5.65 -5.11
C PHE A 44 -5.31 5.14 -5.02
N PRO A 45 -5.95 4.67 -6.11
CA PRO A 45 -7.31 4.12 -6.02
C PRO A 45 -7.40 2.84 -5.19
N ALA A 46 -6.39 1.96 -5.29
CA ALA A 46 -6.34 0.74 -4.49
C ALA A 46 -6.19 1.04 -3.00
N LEU A 47 -5.40 2.06 -2.66
CA LEU A 47 -5.20 2.53 -1.30
C LEU A 47 -6.45 3.18 -0.74
N THR A 48 -7.13 4.06 -1.49
CA THR A 48 -8.41 4.65 -1.06
C THR A 48 -9.46 3.57 -0.80
N TYR A 49 -9.57 2.59 -1.69
CA TYR A 49 -10.51 1.47 -1.52
C TYR A 49 -10.15 0.59 -0.31
N ALA A 50 -8.86 0.32 -0.10
CA ALA A 50 -8.40 -0.39 1.09
C ALA A 50 -8.71 0.42 2.36
N SER A 51 -8.42 1.72 2.39
CA SER A 51 -8.73 2.60 3.53
C SER A 51 -10.24 2.62 3.83
N GLU A 52 -11.10 2.67 2.82
CA GLU A 52 -12.56 2.60 2.99
C GLU A 52 -13.03 1.25 3.60
N ILE A 53 -12.40 0.14 3.22
CA ILE A 53 -12.74 -1.21 3.73
C ILE A 53 -12.16 -1.44 5.14
N TRP A 54 -10.93 -0.96 5.41
CA TRP A 54 -10.19 -1.21 6.65
C TRP A 54 -10.50 -0.19 7.76
N ALA A 55 -10.88 1.05 7.44
CA ALA A 55 -11.25 2.08 8.43
C ALA A 55 -12.54 1.76 9.23
N LEU A 56 -13.21 0.64 8.93
CA LEU A 56 -14.30 0.13 9.76
C LEU A 56 -13.83 -0.31 11.16
N HIS A 57 -12.53 -0.55 11.36
CA HIS A 57 -11.95 -0.95 12.63
C HIS A 57 -10.91 0.07 13.13
N LYS A 58 -11.13 0.63 14.32
CA LYS A 58 -10.29 1.68 14.94
C LYS A 58 -8.82 1.26 15.20
N GLN A 59 -8.54 -0.04 15.21
CA GLN A 59 -7.17 -0.58 15.32
C GLN A 59 -6.40 -0.53 14.00
N ASP A 60 -7.10 -0.54 12.86
CA ASP A 60 -6.50 -0.62 11.53
C ASP A 60 -6.16 0.77 10.96
N GLU A 61 -6.78 1.84 11.46
CA GLU A 61 -6.44 3.25 11.09
C GLU A 61 -4.95 3.54 11.26
N ASN A 62 -4.35 3.07 12.36
CA ASN A 62 -2.93 3.27 12.63
C ASN A 62 -2.02 2.42 11.72
N THR A 63 -2.56 1.34 11.14
CA THR A 63 -1.82 0.52 10.17
C THR A 63 -1.94 1.09 8.75
N VAL A 64 -3.09 1.68 8.42
CA VAL A 64 -3.32 2.39 7.15
C VAL A 64 -2.39 3.60 7.05
N SER A 65 -2.28 4.41 8.12
CA SER A 65 -1.41 5.59 8.12
C SER A 65 0.08 5.26 7.96
N VAL A 66 0.54 4.12 8.50
CA VAL A 66 1.92 3.64 8.34
C VAL A 66 2.19 3.21 6.89
N VAL A 67 1.22 2.54 6.25
CA VAL A 67 1.32 2.11 4.86
C VAL A 67 1.28 3.31 3.91
N GLU A 68 0.35 4.24 4.10
CA GLU A 68 0.28 5.50 3.34
C GLU A 68 1.61 6.25 3.41
N ARG A 69 2.16 6.40 4.62
CA ARG A 69 3.43 7.10 4.85
C ARG A 69 4.64 6.39 4.24
N SER A 70 4.67 5.06 4.30
CA SER A 70 5.71 4.23 3.65
C SER A 70 5.72 4.46 2.14
N ILE A 71 4.54 4.43 1.54
CA ILE A 71 4.34 4.62 0.11
C ILE A 71 4.69 6.05 -0.33
N GLU A 72 4.25 7.08 0.41
CA GLU A 72 4.64 8.48 0.16
C GLU A 72 6.15 8.67 0.18
N SER A 73 6.83 7.96 1.08
CA SER A 73 8.28 8.05 1.20
C SER A 73 9.01 7.34 0.04
N VAL A 74 8.48 6.19 -0.42
CA VAL A 74 8.96 5.52 -1.66
C VAL A 74 8.79 6.42 -2.89
N MET A 75 7.72 7.22 -2.94
CA MET A 75 7.48 8.19 -4.02
C MET A 75 8.43 9.37 -3.98
N LEU A 76 8.65 9.94 -2.79
CA LEU A 76 9.51 11.10 -2.59
C LEU A 76 11.00 10.72 -2.53
N GLY A 77 11.32 9.42 -2.53
CA GLY A 77 12.69 8.92 -2.38
C GLY A 77 13.25 9.13 -0.97
N VAL A 78 12.38 9.32 0.02
CA VAL A 78 12.74 9.52 1.42
C VAL A 78 12.81 8.15 2.11
N ASN A 79 13.89 7.89 2.84
CA ASN A 79 14.05 6.66 3.61
C ASN A 79 13.49 6.89 5.03
N ILE A 80 12.32 6.32 5.35
CA ILE A 80 11.79 6.30 6.72
C ILE A 80 12.09 4.96 7.35
N LEU A 81 13.32 4.86 7.84
CA LEU A 81 13.78 3.91 8.83
C LEU A 81 14.55 4.72 9.88
N THR A 82 13.82 5.49 10.70
CA THR A 82 14.30 6.04 11.97
C THR A 82 13.14 6.13 12.95
#